data_AF-A0A950FLP1-F1
#
_entry.id   AF-A0A950FLP1-F1
#
_cell.length_a   1.000
_cell.length_b   1.000
_cell.length_c   1.000
_cell.angle_alpha   90.00
_cell.angle_beta   90.00
_cell.angle_gamma   90.00
#
_symmetry.space_group_name_H-M   'P 1'
#
loop_
_entity.id
_entity.type
_entity.pdbx_description
1 polymer ?
#
loop_
_entity_poly.entity_id
_entity_poly.type
_entity_poly.pdbx_seq_one_letter_code
_entity_poly.pdbx_strand_id
1 'polypeptide(L)'
;MTFHLIDHADALRLQVAPQLSVKRKAALGQFMTPLPIARFMASLFPPTTLQTCRLLDAGAGIGALSCAFLDCRACADGFAFKSVEVDAYEIDDTFR
;
A
#
# COMPACT_ATOMS: atom_id res chain seq x y z
N MET A 1 13.07 9.94 -8.49
CA MET A 1 11.68 10.39 -8.62
C MET A 1 10.99 9.98 -7.33
N THR A 2 10.68 10.91 -6.43
CA THR A 2 10.05 10.59 -5.14
C THR A 2 8.55 10.43 -5.38
N PHE A 3 8.00 9.25 -5.11
CA PHE A 3 6.57 9.02 -5.26
C PHE A 3 5.85 9.61 -4.06
N HIS A 4 5.29 10.82 -4.21
CA HIS A 4 4.49 11.51 -3.18
C HIS A 4 3.28 10.71 -2.66
N LEU A 5 2.93 9.60 -3.31
CA LEU A 5 1.86 8.68 -2.93
C LEU A 5 2.09 8.01 -1.59
N ILE A 6 3.34 7.62 -1.29
CA ILE A 6 3.63 6.88 -0.04
C ILE A 6 3.53 7.78 1.19
N ASP A 7 3.98 9.03 1.08
CA ASP A 7 3.87 10.03 2.14
C ASP A 7 2.40 10.44 2.35
N HIS A 8 1.64 10.56 1.27
CA HIS A 8 0.20 10.84 1.34
C HIS A 8 -0.56 9.69 2.02
N ALA A 9 -0.28 8.43 1.66
CA ALA A 9 -0.88 7.27 2.29
C ALA A 9 -0.54 7.23 3.79
N ASP A 10 0.72 7.49 4.19
CA ASP A 10 1.07 7.49 5.61
C ASP A 10 0.41 8.65 6.38
N ALA A 11 0.29 9.83 5.77
CA ALA A 11 -0.44 10.95 6.36
C ALA A 11 -1.92 10.62 6.59
N LEU A 12 -2.60 10.04 5.60
CA LEU A 12 -3.98 9.57 5.74
C LEU A 12 -4.11 8.49 6.81
N ARG A 13 -3.15 7.56 6.88
CA ARG A 13 -3.11 6.52 7.90
C ARG A 13 -3.11 7.11 9.30
N LEU A 14 -2.28 8.13 9.52
CA LEU A 14 -2.16 8.80 10.81
C LEU A 14 -3.44 9.54 11.21
N GLN A 15 -4.19 10.05 10.23
CA GLN A 15 -5.49 10.70 10.47
C GLN A 15 -6.59 9.69 10.78
N VAL A 16 -6.62 8.57 10.06
CA VAL A 16 -7.71 7.58 10.09
C VAL A 16 -7.54 6.54 11.20
N ALA A 17 -6.32 6.03 11.42
CA ALA A 17 -6.08 4.92 12.35
C ALA A 17 -6.57 5.17 13.80
N PRO A 18 -6.54 6.41 14.33
CA PRO A 18 -7.11 6.73 15.64
C PRO A 18 -8.64 6.73 15.67
N GLN A 19 -9.30 7.01 14.54
CA GLN A 19 -10.76 7.11 14.43
C GLN A 19 -11.43 5.74 14.36
N LEU A 20 -10.68 4.71 13.98
CA LEU A 20 -11.13 3.33 13.95
C LEU A 20 -11.31 2.77 15.37
N SER A 21 -12.57 2.58 15.77
CA SER A 21 -12.90 1.99 17.07
C SER A 21 -12.30 0.59 17.24
N VAL A 22 -11.90 0.24 18.46
CA VAL A 22 -11.35 -1.09 18.79
C VAL A 22 -12.33 -2.21 18.40
N LYS A 23 -13.64 -1.98 18.60
CA LYS A 23 -14.69 -2.93 18.22
C LYS A 23 -14.73 -3.17 16.70
N ARG A 24 -14.56 -2.12 15.89
CA ARG A 24 -14.55 -2.23 14.41
C ARG A 24 -13.28 -2.92 13.91
N LYS A 25 -12.12 -2.58 14.45
CA LYS A 25 -10.83 -3.26 14.15
C LYS A 25 -10.92 -4.76 14.42
N ALA A 26 -11.45 -5.15 15.58
CA ALA A 26 -11.62 -6.55 15.95
C ALA A 26 -12.65 -7.27 15.07
N ALA A 27 -13.78 -6.63 14.76
CA ALA A 27 -14.85 -7.23 13.96
C ALA A 27 -14.44 -7.50 12.50
N LEU A 28 -13.66 -6.59 11.90
CA LEU A 28 -13.20 -6.71 10.50
C LEU A 28 -11.79 -7.29 10.37
N GLY A 29 -11.09 -7.52 11.48
CA GLY A 29 -9.67 -7.90 11.46
C GLY A 29 -8.76 -6.83 10.85
N GLN A 30 -9.20 -5.56 10.83
CA GLN A 30 -8.55 -4.50 10.08
C GLN A 30 -7.50 -3.76 10.94
N PHE A 31 -6.25 -3.83 10.49
CA PHE A 31 -5.12 -3.11 11.08
C PHE A 31 -4.39 -2.33 10.00
N MET A 32 -4.15 -1.05 10.26
CA MET A 32 -3.45 -0.18 9.31
C MET A 32 -1.95 -0.40 9.40
N THR A 33 -1.31 -0.68 8.25
CA THR A 33 0.13 -0.96 8.18
C THR A 33 0.96 0.33 8.28
N PRO A 34 1.83 0.48 9.30
CA PRO A 34 2.73 1.63 9.38
C PRO A 34 3.74 1.68 8.22
N LEU A 35 4.12 2.89 7.80
CA LEU A 35 5.05 3.09 6.69
C LEU A 35 6.35 2.28 6.76
N PRO A 36 7.07 2.18 7.90
CA PRO A 36 8.29 1.37 7.97
C PRO A 36 8.03 -0.12 7.66
N ILE A 37 6.87 -0.64 8.09
CA ILE A 37 6.48 -2.04 7.83
C ILE A 37 6.07 -2.21 6.38
N ALA A 38 5.34 -1.25 5.81
CA ALA A 38 4.96 -1.28 4.39
C ALA A 38 6.20 -1.29 3.47
N ARG A 39 7.21 -0.44 3.77
CA ARG A 39 8.50 -0.44 3.07
C ARG A 39 9.26 -1.76 3.23
N PHE A 40 9.29 -2.30 4.44
CA PHE A 40 9.90 -3.60 4.68
C PHE A 40 9.24 -4.70 3.83
N MET A 41 7.92 -4.81 3.86
CA MET A 41 7.17 -5.78 3.05
C MET A 41 7.41 -5.59 1.55
N ALA A 42 7.40 -4.35 1.07
CA ALA A 42 7.70 -4.01 -0.33
C ALA A 42 9.13 -4.41 -0.76
N SER A 43 10.10 -4.33 0.16
CA SER A 43 11.49 -4.72 -0.09
C SER A 43 11.70 -6.23 -0.26
N LEU A 44 10.75 -7.05 0.20
CA LEU A 44 10.83 -8.52 0.10
C LEU A 44 10.56 -9.03 -1.32
N PHE A 45 9.94 -8.21 -2.17
CA PHE A 45 9.70 -8.62 -3.55
C PHE A 45 11.04 -8.59 -4.33
N PRO A 46 11.35 -9.63 -5.13
CA PRO A 46 12.59 -9.68 -5.89
C PRO A 46 12.61 -8.63 -7.01
N PRO A 47 13.81 -8.24 -7.49
CA PRO A 47 13.95 -7.47 -8.71
C PRO A 47 13.21 -8.14 -9.86
N THR A 48 12.65 -7.34 -10.77
CA THR A 48 11.85 -7.85 -11.87
C THR A 48 12.14 -7.12 -13.16
N THR A 49 12.17 -7.85 -14.26
CA THR A 49 12.32 -7.30 -15.63
C THR A 49 10.98 -7.15 -16.33
N LEU A 50 9.87 -7.45 -15.64
CA LEU A 50 8.53 -7.35 -16.19
C LEU A 50 8.24 -5.92 -16.66
N GLN A 51 7.62 -5.80 -17.82
CA GLN A 51 7.20 -4.52 -18.38
C GLN A 51 5.80 -4.12 -17.94
N THR A 52 5.02 -5.07 -17.42
CA THR A 52 3.66 -4.85 -16.90
C THR A 52 3.58 -5.40 -15.48
N CYS A 53 3.18 -4.56 -14.54
CA CYS A 53 2.91 -4.94 -13.17
C CYS A 53 1.41 -5.14 -12.97
N ARG A 54 1.02 -6.31 -12.47
CA ARG A 54 -0.32 -6.54 -11.91
C ARG A 54 -0.17 -6.83 -10.44
N LEU A 55 -0.65 -5.92 -9.60
CA LEU A 55 -0.52 -5.99 -8.15
C LEU A 55 -1.90 -6.23 -7.54
N LEU A 56 -2.02 -7.26 -6.70
CA LEU A 56 -3.20 -7.51 -5.89
C LEU A 56 -2.96 -7.01 -4.47
N ASP A 57 -3.84 -6.15 -3.97
CA ASP A 57 -3.89 -5.70 -2.59
C ASP A 57 -5.24 -6.10 -1.98
N ALA A 58 -5.32 -7.33 -1.47
CA ALA A 58 -6.58 -7.97 -1.05
C ALA A 58 -7.19 -7.39 0.25
N GLY A 59 -6.45 -6.52 0.94
CA GLY A 59 -6.86 -5.82 2.15
C GLY A 59 -6.26 -4.42 2.15
N ALA A 60 -6.61 -3.66 1.11
CA ALA A 60 -5.91 -2.44 0.76
C ALA A 60 -5.98 -1.37 1.85
N GLY A 61 -7.09 -1.32 2.62
CA GLY A 61 -7.36 -0.20 3.51
C GLY A 61 -7.23 1.11 2.75
N ILE A 62 -6.25 1.92 3.16
CA ILE A 62 -5.92 3.20 2.51
C ILE A 62 -4.85 3.10 1.40
N GLY A 63 -4.45 1.88 1.01
CA GLY A 63 -3.47 1.63 -0.07
C GLY A 63 -2.00 1.75 0.32
N ALA A 64 -1.66 1.67 1.62
CA ALA A 64 -0.29 1.88 2.11
C ALA A 64 0.71 0.87 1.53
N LEU A 65 0.31 -0.41 1.37
CA LEU A 65 1.16 -1.46 0.81
C LEU A 65 1.39 -1.26 -0.69
N SER A 66 0.32 -0.98 -1.44
CA SER A 66 0.39 -0.64 -2.85
C SER A 66 1.32 0.54 -3.12
N CYS A 67 1.19 1.63 -2.34
CA CYS A 67 2.07 2.79 -2.47
C CYS A 67 3.53 2.45 -2.15
N ALA A 68 3.77 1.68 -1.08
CA ALA A 68 5.12 1.27 -0.71
C ALA A 68 5.78 0.37 -1.75
N PHE A 69 5.03 -0.54 -2.37
CA PHE A 69 5.54 -1.37 -3.46
C PHE A 69 6.01 -0.52 -4.64
N LEU A 70 5.18 0.42 -5.10
CA LEU A 70 5.52 1.28 -6.24
C LEU A 70 6.71 2.20 -5.94
N ASP A 71 6.79 2.78 -4.74
CA ASP A 71 7.92 3.60 -4.30
C ASP A 71 9.22 2.78 -4.24
N CYS A 72 9.18 1.57 -3.68
CA CYS A 72 10.34 0.68 -3.68
C CYS A 72 10.79 0.32 -5.10
N ARG A 73 9.86 0.05 -6.02
CA ARG A 73 10.18 -0.26 -7.44
C ARG A 73 10.75 0.93 -8.19
N ALA A 74 10.30 2.13 -7.86
CA ALA A 74 10.87 3.35 -8.39
C ALA A 74 12.32 3.57 -7.94
N CYS A 75 12.59 3.30 -6.65
CA CYS A 75 13.91 3.50 -6.08
C CYS A 75 14.92 2.41 -6.49
N ALA A 76 14.49 1.15 -6.58
CA ALA A 76 15.37 0.02 -6.87
C ALA A 76 15.70 -0.11 -8.37
N ASP A 77 14.69 -0.02 -9.22
CA ASP A 77 14.80 -0.39 -10.65
C ASP A 77 14.50 0.78 -11.60
N GLY A 78 14.40 2.01 -11.06
CA GLY A 78 14.04 3.20 -11.85
C GLY A 78 12.60 3.19 -12.39
N PHE A 79 11.72 2.35 -11.83
CA PHE A 79 10.34 2.14 -12.28
C PHE A 79 10.26 1.59 -13.73
N ALA A 80 10.87 0.43 -13.96
CA ALA A 80 10.94 -0.20 -15.29
C ALA A 80 9.59 -0.66 -15.89
N PHE A 81 8.49 -0.56 -15.15
CA PHE A 81 7.16 -0.90 -15.64
C PHE A 81 6.64 0.13 -16.65
N LYS A 82 6.21 -0.33 -17.81
CA LYS A 82 5.47 0.46 -18.81
C LYS A 82 3.99 0.60 -18.46
N SER A 83 3.43 -0.37 -17.74
CA SER A 83 2.07 -0.33 -17.22
C SER A 83 1.98 -0.95 -15.84
N VAL A 84 1.10 -0.40 -15.00
CA VAL A 84 0.80 -0.90 -13.66
C VAL A 84 -0.72 -0.95 -13.51
N GLU A 85 -1.23 -2.12 -13.16
CA GLU A 85 -2.63 -2.36 -12.79
C GLU A 85 -2.64 -2.81 -11.33
N VAL A 86 -3.46 -2.17 -10.50
CA VAL A 86 -3.60 -2.49 -9.08
C VAL A 86 -5.04 -2.89 -8.82
N ASP A 87 -5.24 -4.15 -8.43
CA ASP A 87 -6.51 -4.67 -7.94
C ASP A 87 -6.52 -4.51 -6.42
N ALA A 88 -7.25 -3.50 -5.92
CA ALA A 88 -7.37 -3.22 -4.50
C ALA A 88 -8.75 -3.63 -3.97
N TYR A 89 -8.78 -4.47 -2.93
CA TYR A 89 -10.00 -4.91 -2.28
C TYR A 89 -10.02 -4.45 -0.82
N GLU A 90 -11.16 -3.93 -0.38
CA GLU A 90 -11.40 -3.53 0.99
C GLU A 90 -12.86 -3.88 1.36
N ILE A 91 -13.07 -4.38 2.57
CA ILE A 91 -14.39 -4.80 3.06
C ILE A 91 -15.08 -3.71 3.87
N ASP A 92 -14.32 -2.73 4.38
CA ASP A 92 -14.85 -1.56 5.06
C ASP A 92 -15.22 -0.47 4.03
N ASP A 93 -16.52 -0.24 3.86
CA ASP A 93 -17.07 0.77 2.94
C ASP A 93 -16.58 2.20 3.23
N THR A 94 -16.03 2.48 4.40
CA THR A 94 -15.44 3.79 4.72
C THR A 94 -14.17 4.08 3.91
N PHE A 95 -13.53 3.03 3.39
CA PHE A 95 -12.27 3.11 2.65
C PHE A 95 -12.39 2.64 1.20
N ARG A 96 -13.62 2.41 0.71
CA ARG A 96 -13.90 2.15 -0.70
C ARG A 96 -14.04 3.43 -1.51
#